data_AF-A0AAW9B975-F1
#
_entry.id   AF-A0AAW9B975-F1
#
_cell.length_a   1.000
_cell.length_b   1.000
_cell.length_c   1.000
_cell.angle_alpha   90.00
_cell.angle_beta   90.00
_cell.angle_gamma   90.00
#
_symmetry.space_group_name_H-M   'P 1'
#
loop_
_entity.id
_entity.type
_entity.pdbx_description
1 polymer ?
#
loop_
_entity_poly.entity_id
_entity_poly.type
_entity_poly.pdbx_seq_one_letter_code
_entity_poly.pdbx_strand_id
1 'polypeptide(L)'
;PFDFMQLKQIFNHWQTGLNGKGWGALFWCNHDQPRVVSRLGDDKQYRVESAKMLAASVHMMQGTPYVYQGEEIGMTNPGYTEISQYRDVESTNMYDIMVNRDGVSHEEMMAILAQKSRDNSRTPMQWNSQKHAGFTEGTPWLEVAQNYSEINAEAAVADLNSVFYFYKRLIELRKQVPVITDGRYEDLLPEQQRIFAYARQNDKQTLLCINNYYA
;
A
#
# COMPACT_ATOMS: atom_id res chain seq x y z
N PRO A 1 7.22 11.13 7.68
CA PRO A 1 7.59 9.72 7.99
C PRO A 1 6.56 9.12 8.94
N PHE A 2 6.15 7.87 8.71
CA PHE A 2 5.23 7.18 9.61
C PHE A 2 5.97 6.68 10.87
N ASP A 3 5.24 6.44 11.95
CA ASP A 3 5.78 5.84 13.17
C ASP A 3 5.78 4.31 13.04
N PHE A 4 6.95 3.73 12.81
CA PHE A 4 7.11 2.28 12.64
C PHE A 4 6.85 1.49 13.91
N MET A 5 7.17 2.04 15.09
CA MET A 5 6.91 1.36 16.35
C MET A 5 5.41 1.32 16.63
N GLN A 6 4.71 2.42 16.35
CA GLN A 6 3.25 2.47 16.42
C GLN A 6 2.60 1.48 15.45
N LEU A 7 3.12 1.36 14.22
CA LEU A 7 2.62 0.39 13.24
C LEU A 7 2.70 -1.05 13.76
N LYS A 8 3.83 -1.44 14.36
CA LYS A 8 4.01 -2.78 14.94
C LYS A 8 3.06 -3.01 16.12
N GLN A 9 2.87 -2.01 16.98
CA GLN A 9 1.92 -2.09 18.08
C GLN A 9 0.49 -2.29 17.58
N ILE A 10 0.09 -1.60 16.51
CA ILE A 10 -1.23 -1.77 15.87
C ILE A 10 -1.37 -3.21 15.35
N PHE A 11 -0.37 -3.74 14.65
CA PHE A 11 -0.39 -5.12 14.17
C PHE A 11 -0.51 -6.12 15.31
N ASN A 12 0.32 -5.99 16.34
CA ASN A 12 0.27 -6.88 17.50
C ASN A 12 -1.08 -6.81 18.22
N HIS A 13 -1.62 -5.60 18.42
CA HIS A 13 -2.92 -5.39 19.06
C HIS A 13 -4.05 -6.14 18.34
N TRP A 14 -4.16 -5.98 17.02
CA TRP A 14 -5.22 -6.61 16.25
C TRP A 14 -5.02 -8.11 16.05
N GLN A 15 -3.78 -8.55 15.79
CA GLN A 15 -3.51 -9.99 15.63
C GLN A 15 -3.75 -10.76 16.93
N THR A 16 -3.31 -10.27 18.08
CA THR A 16 -3.53 -10.95 19.37
C THR A 16 -4.95 -10.76 19.90
N GLY A 17 -5.54 -9.58 19.69
CA GLY A 17 -6.89 -9.26 20.17
C GLY A 17 -8.00 -10.03 19.46
N LEU A 18 -7.82 -10.32 18.16
CA LEU A 18 -8.80 -11.10 17.38
C LEU A 18 -8.55 -12.60 17.41
N ASN A 19 -7.36 -13.07 17.81
CA ASN A 19 -7.04 -14.49 17.78
C ASN A 19 -8.03 -15.31 18.63
N GLY A 20 -8.71 -16.27 17.99
CA GLY A 20 -9.74 -17.11 18.61
C GLY A 20 -11.05 -16.38 18.98
N LYS A 21 -11.20 -15.10 18.64
CA LYS A 21 -12.35 -14.25 19.00
C LYS A 21 -13.02 -13.58 17.81
N GLY A 22 -12.31 -13.43 16.69
CA GLY A 22 -12.80 -12.77 15.49
C GLY A 22 -11.89 -13.04 14.29
N TRP A 23 -12.13 -12.31 13.21
CA TRP A 23 -11.39 -12.46 11.96
C TRP A 23 -11.06 -11.10 11.36
N GLY A 24 -9.77 -10.81 11.18
CA GLY A 24 -9.31 -9.51 10.69
C GLY A 24 -9.44 -9.34 9.18
N ALA A 25 -9.77 -8.13 8.74
CA ALA A 25 -9.53 -7.68 7.37
C ALA A 25 -8.13 -7.09 7.29
N LEU A 26 -7.30 -7.63 6.40
CA LEU A 26 -5.90 -7.26 6.26
C LEU A 26 -5.75 -6.43 4.99
N PHE A 27 -5.48 -5.13 5.11
CA PHE A 27 -5.32 -4.26 3.95
C PHE A 27 -4.37 -3.12 4.26
N TRP A 28 -3.68 -2.63 3.23
CA TRP A 28 -2.84 -1.45 3.36
C TRP A 28 -3.54 -0.19 2.90
N CYS A 29 -4.16 -0.24 1.73
CA CYS A 29 -4.82 0.90 1.13
C CYS A 29 -6.15 0.49 0.51
N ASN A 30 -6.92 1.51 0.15
CA ASN A 30 -8.20 1.41 -0.52
C ASN A 30 -8.44 2.76 -1.22
N HIS A 31 -9.62 2.96 -1.79
CA HIS A 31 -10.01 4.20 -2.46
C HIS A 31 -10.03 5.47 -1.58
N ASP A 32 -9.88 5.35 -0.26
CA ASP A 32 -9.85 6.47 0.70
C ASP A 32 -8.46 6.67 1.34
N GLN A 33 -7.45 5.89 0.95
CA GLN A 33 -6.11 5.96 1.51
C GLN A 33 -5.10 6.17 0.38
N PRO A 34 -4.00 6.91 0.60
CA PRO A 34 -2.92 7.01 -0.39
C PRO A 34 -2.25 5.65 -0.63
N ARG A 35 -1.45 5.56 -1.71
CA ARG A 35 -0.79 4.32 -2.10
C ARG A 35 0.21 3.88 -1.03
N VAL A 36 0.23 2.59 -0.72
CA VAL A 36 1.03 2.08 0.40
C VAL A 36 2.53 2.29 0.21
N VAL A 37 3.04 2.12 -1.01
CA VAL A 37 4.47 2.29 -1.29
C VAL A 37 4.92 3.74 -1.06
N SER A 38 4.10 4.72 -1.42
CA SER A 38 4.35 6.14 -1.16
C SER A 38 4.17 6.52 0.32
N ARG A 39 3.23 5.87 1.02
CA ARG A 39 2.91 6.20 2.43
C ARG A 39 3.90 5.57 3.41
N LEU A 40 4.26 4.32 3.21
CA LEU A 40 4.98 3.47 4.18
C LEU A 40 6.25 2.81 3.62
N GLY A 41 6.48 2.91 2.31
CA GLY A 41 7.68 2.38 1.65
C GLY A 41 8.59 3.49 1.14
N ASP A 42 9.32 3.17 0.09
CA ASP A 42 10.12 4.12 -0.70
C ASP A 42 9.66 3.98 -2.14
N ASP A 43 8.92 4.97 -2.64
CA ASP A 43 8.38 4.97 -4.00
C ASP A 43 9.35 5.53 -5.05
N LYS A 44 10.62 5.73 -4.67
CA LYS A 44 11.70 6.24 -5.51
C LYS A 44 12.70 5.11 -5.82
N GLN A 45 13.71 4.95 -4.98
CA GLN A 45 14.83 4.05 -5.24
C GLN A 45 14.46 2.59 -5.00
N TYR A 46 13.63 2.32 -3.99
CA TYR A 46 13.30 0.96 -3.53
C TYR A 46 11.83 0.62 -3.72
N ARG A 47 11.21 1.14 -4.80
CA ARG A 47 9.77 0.97 -5.04
C ARG A 47 9.36 -0.50 -5.13
N VAL A 48 10.11 -1.31 -5.87
CA VAL A 48 9.79 -2.72 -6.08
C VAL A 48 10.02 -3.52 -4.80
N GLU A 49 11.14 -3.29 -4.12
CA GLU A 49 11.54 -3.97 -2.90
C GLU A 49 10.58 -3.64 -1.75
N SER A 50 10.27 -2.36 -1.55
CA SER A 50 9.37 -1.92 -0.49
C SER A 50 7.93 -2.36 -0.76
N ALA A 51 7.44 -2.34 -2.00
CA ALA A 51 6.11 -2.86 -2.34
C ALA A 51 5.98 -4.35 -2.01
N LYS A 52 6.99 -5.17 -2.34
CA LYS A 52 7.02 -6.60 -1.99
C LYS A 52 7.10 -6.82 -0.49
N MET A 53 7.97 -6.09 0.20
CA MET A 53 8.11 -6.18 1.66
C MET A 53 6.80 -5.82 2.37
N LEU A 54 6.12 -4.75 1.95
CA LEU A 54 4.82 -4.35 2.47
C LEU A 54 3.77 -5.44 2.21
N ALA A 55 3.74 -6.01 1.00
CA ALA A 55 2.85 -7.13 0.68
C ALA A 55 3.06 -8.33 1.63
N ALA A 56 4.31 -8.77 1.80
CA ALA A 56 4.66 -9.90 2.67
C ALA A 56 4.33 -9.64 4.14
N SER A 57 4.52 -8.40 4.61
CA SER A 57 4.24 -8.01 5.99
C SER A 57 2.82 -8.33 6.41
N VAL A 58 1.83 -8.09 5.53
CA VAL A 58 0.40 -8.24 5.85
C VAL A 58 -0.19 -9.54 5.29
N HIS A 59 0.23 -10.00 4.10
CA HIS A 59 -0.36 -11.19 3.48
C HIS A 59 -0.04 -12.49 4.22
N MET A 60 0.93 -12.49 5.14
CA MET A 60 1.29 -13.67 5.95
C MET A 60 0.70 -13.63 7.38
N MET A 61 -0.12 -12.63 7.71
CA MET A 61 -0.86 -12.52 8.98
C MET A 61 -2.18 -13.30 8.99
N GLN A 62 -2.78 -13.46 10.19
CA GLN A 62 -4.11 -14.07 10.36
C GLN A 62 -5.19 -13.08 9.91
N GLY A 63 -6.13 -13.55 9.07
CA GLY A 63 -7.21 -12.71 8.54
C GLY A 63 -7.47 -12.92 7.05
N THR A 64 -8.21 -12.00 6.43
CA THR A 64 -8.47 -11.99 4.99
C THR A 64 -7.74 -10.82 4.33
N PRO A 65 -6.71 -11.05 3.50
CA PRO A 65 -6.04 -9.99 2.76
C PRO A 65 -6.91 -9.43 1.65
N TYR A 66 -6.93 -8.11 1.55
CA TYR A 66 -7.52 -7.34 0.45
C TYR A 66 -6.39 -6.65 -0.31
N VAL A 67 -6.42 -6.77 -1.63
CA VAL A 67 -5.50 -6.09 -2.56
C VAL A 67 -6.31 -5.03 -3.30
N TYR A 68 -5.88 -3.78 -3.22
CA TYR A 68 -6.52 -2.68 -3.94
C TYR A 68 -5.91 -2.52 -5.34
N GLN A 69 -6.72 -2.16 -6.35
CA GLN A 69 -6.28 -2.10 -7.75
C GLN A 69 -5.01 -1.26 -7.93
N GLY A 70 -3.95 -1.85 -8.47
CA GLY A 70 -2.67 -1.18 -8.69
C GLY A 70 -1.64 -1.38 -7.58
N GLU A 71 -2.05 -1.89 -6.41
CA GLU A 71 -1.13 -2.29 -5.34
C GLU A 71 -0.20 -3.42 -5.81
N GLU A 72 -0.72 -4.34 -6.61
CA GLU A 72 -0.01 -5.49 -7.17
C GLU A 72 1.03 -5.14 -8.23
N ILE A 73 1.00 -3.93 -8.79
CA ILE A 73 2.06 -3.42 -9.69
C ILE A 73 2.92 -2.33 -9.00
N GLY A 74 2.63 -2.03 -7.73
CA GLY A 74 3.31 -1.00 -6.96
C GLY A 74 3.08 0.42 -7.51
N MET A 75 1.82 0.75 -7.85
CA MET A 75 1.42 2.12 -8.17
C MET A 75 1.72 3.07 -7.01
N THR A 76 2.15 4.28 -7.34
CA THR A 76 2.55 5.34 -6.39
C THR A 76 1.52 6.46 -6.36
N ASN A 77 1.64 7.39 -5.42
CA ASN A 77 0.91 8.66 -5.50
C ASN A 77 1.28 9.38 -6.82
N PRO A 78 0.34 10.10 -7.46
CA PRO A 78 0.53 10.69 -8.78
C PRO A 78 1.40 11.95 -8.82
N GLY A 79 1.69 12.56 -7.66
CA GLY A 79 2.53 13.76 -7.58
C GLY A 79 1.88 15.02 -8.16
N TYR A 80 0.56 15.17 -8.04
CA TYR A 80 -0.13 16.39 -8.46
C TYR A 80 0.42 17.63 -7.77
N THR A 81 0.67 18.68 -8.55
CA THR A 81 1.29 19.93 -8.13
C THR A 81 0.28 21.07 -8.02
N GLU A 82 -0.91 20.93 -8.60
CA GLU A 82 -1.94 21.98 -8.64
C GLU A 82 -3.27 21.46 -8.09
N ILE A 83 -4.02 22.32 -7.38
CA ILE A 83 -5.34 21.96 -6.81
C ILE A 83 -6.34 21.55 -7.91
N SER A 84 -6.18 22.10 -9.12
CA SER A 84 -7.02 21.79 -10.28
C SER A 84 -6.86 20.36 -10.80
N GLN A 85 -5.84 19.61 -10.36
CA GLN A 85 -5.66 18.20 -10.69
C GLN A 85 -6.46 17.27 -9.77
N TYR A 86 -6.88 17.76 -8.60
CA TYR A 86 -7.71 17.01 -7.66
C TYR A 86 -9.20 17.11 -8.05
N ARG A 87 -9.97 16.06 -7.74
CA ARG A 87 -11.41 15.94 -7.97
C ARG A 87 -12.18 15.59 -6.70
N ASP A 88 -11.48 15.12 -5.69
CA ASP A 88 -12.04 14.75 -4.40
C ASP A 88 -12.61 15.96 -3.66
N VAL A 89 -13.89 15.88 -3.32
CA VAL A 89 -14.63 16.93 -2.61
C VAL A 89 -14.03 17.25 -1.24
N GLU A 90 -13.46 16.26 -0.55
CA GLU A 90 -12.77 16.49 0.73
C GLU A 90 -11.50 17.33 0.49
N SER A 91 -10.69 16.95 -0.51
CA SER A 91 -9.48 17.67 -0.89
C SER A 91 -9.77 19.12 -1.31
N THR A 92 -10.79 19.35 -2.16
CA THR A 92 -11.13 20.71 -2.63
C THR A 92 -11.71 21.58 -1.52
N ASN A 93 -12.58 21.02 -0.66
CA ASN A 93 -13.16 21.77 0.45
C ASN A 93 -12.10 22.09 1.52
N MET A 94 -11.22 21.14 1.83
CA MET A 94 -10.14 21.37 2.78
C MET A 94 -9.17 22.44 2.26
N TYR A 95 -8.87 22.43 0.97
CA TYR A 95 -8.07 23.49 0.36
C TYR A 95 -8.74 24.87 0.53
N ASP A 96 -10.04 24.99 0.22
CA ASP A 96 -10.76 26.25 0.39
C ASP A 96 -10.73 26.77 1.83
N ILE A 97 -10.99 25.88 2.80
CA ILE A 97 -10.95 26.24 4.22
C ILE A 97 -9.55 26.68 4.63
N MET A 98 -8.55 25.81 4.42
CA MET A 98 -7.21 26.03 4.96
C MET A 98 -6.51 27.20 4.26
N VAL A 99 -6.60 27.30 2.94
CA VAL A 99 -5.87 28.32 2.16
C VAL A 99 -6.65 29.64 2.09
N ASN A 100 -7.93 29.59 1.70
CA ASN A 100 -8.68 30.82 1.44
C ASN A 100 -9.30 31.44 2.69
N ARG A 101 -9.50 30.66 3.78
CA ARG A 101 -10.14 31.16 5.02
C ARG A 101 -9.17 31.23 6.20
N ASP A 102 -8.32 30.22 6.36
CA ASP A 102 -7.46 30.10 7.56
C ASP A 102 -6.01 30.58 7.32
N GLY A 103 -5.66 30.92 6.08
CA GLY A 103 -4.37 31.54 5.73
C GLY A 103 -3.18 30.57 5.65
N VAL A 104 -3.42 29.25 5.56
CA VAL A 104 -2.38 28.26 5.25
C VAL A 104 -1.85 28.51 3.84
N SER A 105 -0.54 28.38 3.66
CA SER A 105 0.06 28.59 2.34
C SER A 105 -0.41 27.54 1.32
N HIS A 106 -0.50 27.92 0.06
CA HIS A 106 -0.77 26.98 -1.04
C HIS A 106 0.21 25.80 -1.03
N GLU A 107 1.51 26.08 -0.87
CA GLU A 107 2.57 25.06 -0.85
C GLU A 107 2.35 24.04 0.28
N GLU A 108 2.06 24.50 1.50
CA GLU A 108 1.80 23.62 2.63
C GLU A 108 0.56 22.76 2.41
N MET A 109 -0.54 23.35 1.91
CA MET A 109 -1.75 22.60 1.62
C MET A 109 -1.55 21.55 0.52
N MET A 110 -0.82 21.89 -0.55
CA MET A 110 -0.49 20.94 -1.61
C MET A 110 0.39 19.80 -1.11
N ALA A 111 1.36 20.09 -0.21
CA ALA A 111 2.18 19.06 0.41
C ALA A 111 1.34 18.10 1.31
N ILE A 112 0.30 18.61 1.96
CA ILE A 112 -0.66 17.80 2.72
C ILE A 112 -1.48 16.91 1.77
N LEU A 113 -2.05 17.47 0.70
CA LEU A 113 -2.85 16.72 -0.27
C LEU A 113 -2.03 15.62 -0.96
N ALA A 114 -0.79 15.92 -1.36
CA ALA A 114 0.12 14.95 -1.97
C ALA A 114 0.37 13.72 -1.08
N GLN A 115 0.27 13.88 0.24
CA GLN A 115 0.45 12.79 1.21
C GLN A 115 -0.86 12.11 1.63
N LYS A 116 -1.96 12.85 1.71
CA LYS A 116 -3.19 12.38 2.39
C LYS A 116 -4.41 12.23 1.50
N SER A 117 -4.45 12.90 0.34
CA SER A 117 -5.64 12.90 -0.50
C SER A 117 -6.04 11.49 -0.93
N ARG A 118 -7.34 11.26 -0.99
CA ARG A 118 -7.94 10.00 -1.48
C ARG A 118 -7.71 9.84 -2.99
N ASP A 119 -7.58 10.94 -3.73
CA ASP A 119 -7.31 10.91 -5.17
C ASP A 119 -5.98 10.22 -5.53
N ASN A 120 -5.04 10.17 -4.58
CA ASN A 120 -3.79 9.41 -4.74
C ASN A 120 -4.03 7.94 -5.13
N SER A 121 -5.15 7.35 -4.72
CA SER A 121 -5.53 5.97 -5.01
C SER A 121 -6.66 5.84 -6.03
N ARG A 122 -7.11 6.95 -6.62
CA ARG A 122 -8.23 6.96 -7.59
C ARG A 122 -7.78 7.24 -9.02
N THR A 123 -6.50 7.54 -9.21
CA THR A 123 -5.94 7.70 -10.55
C THR A 123 -6.23 6.45 -11.39
N PRO A 124 -6.47 6.62 -12.70
CA PRO A 124 -6.76 5.50 -13.56
C PRO A 124 -5.75 4.37 -13.46
N MET A 125 -6.22 3.12 -13.55
CA MET A 125 -5.35 1.94 -13.55
C MET A 125 -4.37 2.00 -14.72
N GLN A 126 -3.12 1.63 -14.46
CA GLN A 126 -2.03 1.68 -15.44
C GLN A 126 -1.89 0.34 -16.16
N TRP A 127 -2.58 0.16 -17.28
CA TRP A 127 -2.61 -1.12 -18.01
C TRP A 127 -1.36 -1.33 -18.86
N ASN A 128 -0.94 -0.32 -19.63
CA ASN A 128 0.20 -0.38 -20.52
C ASN A 128 0.88 1.01 -20.68
N SER A 129 1.85 1.11 -21.57
CA SER A 129 2.61 2.35 -21.85
C SER A 129 1.95 3.27 -22.89
N GLN A 130 0.75 2.94 -23.38
CA GLN A 130 0.03 3.76 -24.36
C GLN A 130 -0.62 4.99 -23.71
N LYS A 131 -1.20 5.87 -24.52
CA LYS A 131 -1.91 7.07 -24.07
C LYS A 131 -2.87 6.75 -22.91
N HIS A 132 -2.82 7.57 -21.85
CA HIS A 132 -3.58 7.37 -20.61
C HIS A 132 -3.40 5.98 -19.99
N ALA A 133 -2.21 5.40 -20.13
CA ALA A 133 -1.86 4.05 -19.68
C ALA A 133 -2.77 2.93 -20.22
N GLY A 134 -3.39 3.14 -21.39
CA GLY A 134 -4.36 2.21 -21.95
C GLY A 134 -5.71 2.17 -21.21
N PHE A 135 -5.96 3.10 -20.28
CA PHE A 135 -7.22 3.17 -19.55
C PHE A 135 -8.39 3.66 -20.41
N THR A 136 -8.14 4.61 -21.31
CA THR A 136 -9.16 5.21 -22.18
C THR A 136 -8.52 5.83 -23.42
N GLU A 137 -9.26 5.87 -24.52
CA GLU A 137 -8.88 6.62 -25.72
C GLU A 137 -9.22 8.12 -25.61
N GLY A 138 -10.24 8.43 -24.79
CA GLY A 138 -10.75 9.78 -24.53
C GLY A 138 -9.94 10.54 -23.48
N THR A 139 -10.59 11.44 -22.73
CA THR A 139 -9.99 12.14 -21.60
C THR A 139 -10.39 11.46 -20.30
N PRO A 140 -9.45 10.99 -19.46
CA PRO A 140 -9.79 10.40 -18.19
C PRO A 140 -10.36 11.46 -17.24
N TRP A 141 -11.30 11.06 -16.38
CA TRP A 141 -11.96 11.96 -15.43
C TRP A 141 -10.99 12.53 -14.38
N LEU A 142 -9.91 11.80 -14.11
CA LEU A 142 -8.79 12.15 -13.25
C LEU A 142 -7.49 11.82 -13.99
N GLU A 143 -6.46 12.66 -13.85
CA GLU A 143 -5.20 12.50 -14.60
C GLU A 143 -4.47 11.21 -14.22
N VAL A 144 -3.89 10.53 -15.20
CA VAL A 144 -3.04 9.34 -14.96
C VAL A 144 -1.72 9.79 -14.34
N ALA A 145 -1.17 9.02 -13.39
CA ALA A 145 0.15 9.30 -12.85
C ALA A 145 1.21 9.23 -13.96
N GLN A 146 2.14 10.18 -14.00
CA GLN A 146 3.09 10.34 -15.11
C GLN A 146 4.03 9.13 -15.31
N ASN A 147 4.22 8.31 -14.28
CA ASN A 147 5.10 7.15 -14.31
C ASN A 147 4.50 5.90 -14.97
N TYR A 148 3.34 6.00 -15.63
CA TYR A 148 2.68 4.85 -16.26
C TYR A 148 3.48 4.17 -17.37
N SER A 149 4.40 4.89 -18.02
CA SER A 149 5.32 4.31 -19.00
C SER A 149 6.25 3.26 -18.39
N GLU A 150 6.56 3.39 -17.10
CA GLU A 150 7.45 2.48 -16.34
C GLU A 150 6.67 1.50 -15.46
N ILE A 151 5.58 1.97 -14.85
CA ILE A 151 4.73 1.18 -13.95
C ILE A 151 3.45 0.87 -14.68
N ASN A 152 3.29 -0.34 -15.20
CA ASN A 152 2.03 -0.78 -15.80
C ASN A 152 1.90 -2.30 -15.76
N ALA A 153 0.68 -2.78 -15.95
CA ALA A 153 0.36 -4.21 -15.90
C ALA A 153 1.10 -5.02 -16.99
N GLU A 154 1.18 -4.50 -18.22
CA GLU A 154 1.91 -5.16 -19.32
C GLU A 154 3.38 -5.41 -18.95
N ALA A 155 4.08 -4.39 -18.46
CA ALA A 155 5.46 -4.51 -17.99
C ALA A 155 5.58 -5.44 -16.77
N ALA A 156 4.66 -5.35 -15.81
CA ALA A 156 4.68 -6.21 -14.61
C ALA A 156 4.43 -7.69 -14.93
N VAL A 157 3.63 -8.01 -15.95
CA VAL A 157 3.39 -9.39 -16.39
C VAL A 157 4.56 -9.92 -17.23
N ALA A 158 5.30 -9.05 -17.91
CA ALA A 158 6.49 -9.46 -18.68
C ALA A 158 7.71 -9.78 -17.78
N ASP A 159 7.81 -9.18 -16.59
CA ASP A 159 8.90 -9.42 -15.64
C ASP A 159 8.50 -10.41 -14.53
N LEU A 160 9.10 -11.61 -14.53
CA LEU A 160 8.88 -12.63 -13.49
C LEU A 160 9.33 -12.20 -12.08
N ASN A 161 10.18 -11.17 -11.98
CA ASN A 161 10.59 -10.58 -10.71
C ASN A 161 9.72 -9.39 -10.31
N SER A 162 8.60 -9.13 -10.98
CA SER A 162 7.75 -7.97 -10.67
C SER A 162 7.04 -8.07 -9.31
N VAL A 163 6.47 -6.95 -8.87
CA VAL A 163 5.56 -6.90 -7.72
C VAL A 163 4.35 -7.83 -7.96
N PHE A 164 3.86 -7.93 -9.20
CA PHE A 164 2.70 -8.73 -9.56
C PHE A 164 2.94 -10.22 -9.29
N TYR A 165 4.07 -10.76 -9.76
CA TYR A 165 4.41 -12.16 -9.51
C TYR A 165 4.69 -12.43 -8.04
N PHE A 166 5.18 -11.44 -7.29
CA PHE A 166 5.33 -11.56 -5.84
C PHE A 166 3.97 -11.69 -5.14
N TYR A 167 3.00 -10.82 -5.44
CA TYR A 167 1.63 -10.95 -4.92
C TYR A 167 1.00 -12.29 -5.30
N LYS A 168 1.15 -12.71 -6.57
CA LYS A 168 0.68 -14.02 -7.05
C LYS A 168 1.26 -15.14 -6.19
N ARG A 169 2.57 -15.09 -5.90
CA ARG A 169 3.24 -16.09 -5.07
C ARG A 169 2.76 -16.09 -3.62
N LEU A 170 2.55 -14.92 -3.00
CA LEU A 170 2.00 -14.82 -1.65
C LEU A 170 0.59 -15.42 -1.56
N ILE A 171 -0.25 -15.18 -2.57
CA ILE A 171 -1.61 -15.73 -2.64
C ILE A 171 -1.59 -17.25 -2.80
N GLU A 172 -0.70 -17.78 -3.65
CA GLU A 172 -0.48 -19.23 -3.78
C GLU A 172 -0.05 -19.85 -2.45
N LEU A 173 0.96 -19.27 -1.79
CA LEU A 173 1.46 -19.74 -0.50
C LEU A 173 0.33 -19.78 0.53
N ARG A 174 -0.48 -18.72 0.63
CA ARG A 174 -1.61 -18.67 1.57
C ARG A 174 -2.64 -19.79 1.34
N LYS A 175 -2.86 -20.21 0.08
CA LYS A 175 -3.75 -21.32 -0.27
C LYS A 175 -3.15 -22.70 0.03
N GLN A 176 -1.83 -22.81 0.03
CA GLN A 176 -1.11 -24.09 0.13
C GLN A 176 -0.57 -24.37 1.53
N VAL A 177 -0.31 -23.34 2.33
CA VAL A 177 0.37 -23.43 3.63
C VAL A 177 -0.62 -23.05 4.74
N PRO A 178 -1.24 -24.04 5.42
CA PRO A 178 -2.33 -23.79 6.38
C PRO A 178 -1.95 -22.86 7.54
N VAL A 179 -0.68 -22.92 8.01
CA VAL A 179 -0.21 -22.11 9.14
C VAL A 179 -0.30 -20.60 8.87
N ILE A 180 -0.33 -20.17 7.61
CA ILE A 180 -0.58 -18.76 7.24
C ILE A 180 -2.02 -18.35 7.60
N THR A 181 -2.96 -19.27 7.63
CA THR A 181 -4.37 -18.98 7.95
C THR A 181 -4.68 -19.30 9.41
N ASP A 182 -4.35 -20.52 9.86
CA ASP A 182 -4.75 -21.02 11.19
C ASP A 182 -3.72 -20.81 12.31
N GLY A 183 -2.47 -20.47 11.97
CA GLY A 183 -1.39 -20.34 12.95
C GLY A 183 -1.59 -19.16 13.91
N ARG A 184 -1.24 -19.33 15.17
CA ARG A 184 -1.18 -18.21 16.13
C ARG A 184 -0.08 -17.23 15.73
N TYR A 185 -0.36 -15.94 15.88
CA TYR A 185 0.62 -14.87 15.66
C TYR A 185 1.46 -14.63 16.92
N GLU A 186 2.76 -14.37 16.73
CA GLU A 186 3.68 -13.92 17.78
C GLU A 186 4.66 -12.88 17.20
N ASP A 187 4.71 -11.69 17.79
CA ASP A 187 5.74 -10.69 17.46
C ASP A 187 7.07 -11.12 18.08
N LEU A 188 8.09 -11.30 17.24
CA LEU A 188 9.39 -11.83 17.66
C LEU A 188 10.37 -10.75 18.08
N LEU A 189 10.18 -9.51 17.61
CA LEU A 189 11.15 -8.43 17.79
C LEU A 189 10.44 -7.10 18.10
N PRO A 190 9.56 -7.00 19.12
CA PRO A 190 8.67 -5.86 19.32
C PRO A 190 9.41 -4.51 19.44
N GLU A 191 10.58 -4.49 20.08
CA GLU A 191 11.39 -3.27 20.32
C GLU A 191 12.31 -2.89 19.14
N GLN A 192 12.42 -3.71 18.10
CA GLN A 192 13.35 -3.48 17.01
C GLN A 192 12.79 -2.41 16.03
N GLN A 193 13.58 -1.39 15.73
CA GLN A 193 13.17 -0.15 15.03
C GLN A 193 13.29 -0.17 13.50
N ARG A 194 13.70 -1.28 12.90
CA ARG A 194 13.91 -1.45 11.45
C ARG A 194 13.27 -2.69 10.84
N ILE A 195 13.12 -3.74 11.63
CA ILE A 195 12.76 -5.10 11.24
C ILE A 195 11.44 -5.41 11.93
N PHE A 196 10.47 -5.79 11.12
CA PHE A 196 9.24 -6.38 11.58
C PHE A 196 9.31 -7.89 11.35
N ALA A 197 9.47 -8.64 12.44
CA ALA A 197 9.55 -10.09 12.40
C ALA A 197 8.46 -10.71 13.27
N TYR A 198 7.76 -11.69 12.73
CA TYR A 198 6.72 -12.43 13.47
C TYR A 198 6.71 -13.90 13.08
N ALA A 199 6.22 -14.72 14.00
CA ALA A 199 5.93 -16.12 13.76
C ALA A 199 4.44 -16.36 13.52
N ARG A 200 4.14 -17.34 12.67
CA ARG A 200 2.84 -18.01 12.60
C ARG A 200 3.06 -19.47 12.94
N GLN A 201 2.39 -19.96 13.98
CA GLN A 201 2.67 -21.30 14.50
C GLN A 201 1.38 -22.09 14.77
N ASN A 202 1.40 -23.37 14.41
CA ASN A 202 0.47 -24.39 14.88
C ASN A 202 1.26 -25.64 15.29
N ASP A 203 0.58 -26.74 15.64
CA ASP A 203 1.25 -27.96 16.13
C ASP A 203 2.15 -28.65 15.09
N LYS A 204 2.02 -28.30 13.81
CA LYS A 204 2.71 -28.97 12.69
C LYS A 204 3.81 -28.12 12.07
N GLN A 205 3.67 -26.80 12.09
CA GLN A 205 4.53 -25.91 11.32
C GLN A 205 4.72 -24.57 12.02
N THR A 206 5.93 -24.02 11.87
CA THR A 206 6.24 -22.63 12.17
C THR A 206 6.65 -21.93 10.89
N LEU A 207 6.04 -20.79 10.61
CA LEU A 207 6.46 -19.84 9.57
C LEU A 207 7.07 -18.62 10.25
N LEU A 208 8.25 -18.21 9.82
CA LEU A 208 8.88 -16.96 10.24
C LEU A 208 8.78 -15.95 9.09
N CYS A 209 8.18 -14.79 9.36
CA CYS A 209 8.08 -13.69 8.41
C CYS A 209 9.01 -12.57 8.89
N ILE A 210 9.96 -12.16 8.06
CA ILE A 210 10.96 -11.14 8.40
C ILE A 210 10.93 -10.06 7.32
N ASN A 211 10.62 -8.83 7.72
CA ASN A 211 10.44 -7.70 6.82
C ASN A 211 11.35 -6.55 7.27
N ASN A 212 12.30 -6.13 6.42
CA ASN A 212 13.13 -4.97 6.70
C ASN A 212 12.49 -3.70 6.11
N TYR A 213 12.09 -2.77 6.98
CA TYR A 213 11.43 -1.52 6.60
C TYR A 213 12.40 -0.37 6.27
N TYR A 214 13.70 -0.54 6.54
CA TYR A 214 14.68 0.52 6.36
C TYR A 214 15.96 0.00 5.70
N ALA A 215 16.54 0.80 4.81
CA ALA A 215 17.85 0.57 4.24
C ALA A 215 18.99 0.82 5.27
#